data_AF-A0AA38S2Z8-F1
#
_entry.id   AF-A0AA38S2Z8-F1
#
_cell.length_a   1.000
_cell.length_b   1.000
_cell.length_c   1.000
_cell.angle_alpha   90.00
_cell.angle_beta   90.00
_cell.angle_gamma   90.00
#
_symmetry.space_group_name_H-M   'P 1'
#
loop_
_entity.id
_entity.type
_entity.pdbx_description
1 polymer ?
#
loop_
_entity_poly.entity_id
_entity_poly.type
_entity_poly.pdbx_seq_one_letter_code
_entity_poly.pdbx_strand_id
1 'polypeptide(L)'
;MQLCGLVLLLTALTKSVRGEIDLSGIRRRPEVTRSSTASGPSNKYFREATFHPHYDGRFADHALGYQDQQRALRNLMRAYLRTFSQLGVDTWLVHGSLLGWWWGKKVMPWDSDMDVMVTESSIYYLAAYYNMTTFWFKTGYKRGKDYLLEVNPNYSNREQTDVHNRIDARWIDTETGLFIDITAARYNLTHPQGEGMMTCKDGHEFRDTYVFPLRKTTFEGAPAMIPYRYKEFLVSEYGEDALNNTDYHGHFFDEGKMRWVPREPDGNSQDVLEPEMG
;
A
#
# COMPACT_ATOMS: atom_id res chain seq x y z
N MET A 1 51.02 -34.96 -15.68
CA MET A 1 49.64 -34.79 -16.18
C MET A 1 48.73 -35.77 -15.47
N GLN A 2 47.90 -35.29 -14.55
CA GLN A 2 46.50 -35.69 -14.27
C GLN A 2 46.11 -35.20 -12.87
N LEU A 3 45.29 -34.14 -12.85
CA LEU A 3 44.44 -33.76 -11.73
C LEU A 3 43.27 -34.74 -11.63
N CYS A 4 42.84 -35.06 -10.40
CA CYS A 4 41.47 -35.44 -10.00
C CYS A 4 41.53 -35.64 -8.47
N GLY A 5 40.73 -35.07 -7.59
CA GLY A 5 39.51 -34.26 -7.67
C GLY A 5 38.84 -34.43 -6.31
N LEU A 6 38.89 -33.40 -5.44
CA LEU A 6 38.27 -33.44 -4.13
C LEU A 6 36.86 -32.83 -4.26
N VAL A 7 35.83 -33.67 -4.24
CA VAL A 7 34.43 -33.22 -4.19
C VAL A 7 33.97 -33.29 -2.74
N LEU A 8 33.83 -32.12 -2.11
CA LEU A 8 33.13 -31.96 -0.83
C LEU A 8 31.66 -31.67 -1.13
N LEU A 9 30.80 -32.68 -0.99
CA LEU A 9 29.35 -32.49 -0.94
C LEU A 9 28.98 -31.91 0.44
N LEU A 10 28.65 -30.62 0.51
CA LEU A 10 27.87 -30.07 1.61
C LEU A 10 26.39 -30.25 1.32
N THR A 11 25.75 -31.21 1.97
CA THR A 11 24.29 -31.32 2.03
C THR A 11 23.76 -30.39 3.11
N ALA A 12 23.31 -29.20 2.72
CA ALA A 12 22.57 -28.32 3.60
C ALA A 12 21.15 -28.87 3.78
N LEU A 13 20.85 -29.49 4.93
CA LEU A 13 19.49 -29.76 5.36
C LEU A 13 18.80 -28.43 5.67
N THR A 14 17.96 -27.95 4.76
CA THR A 14 17.04 -26.85 5.04
C THR A 14 15.89 -27.40 5.90
N LYS A 15 16.03 -27.28 7.22
CA LYS A 15 14.87 -27.39 8.11
C LYS A 15 13.92 -26.24 7.78
N SER A 16 12.75 -26.57 7.26
CA SER A 16 11.64 -25.63 7.13
C SER A 16 11.27 -25.14 8.52
N VAL A 17 11.71 -23.92 8.86
CA VAL A 17 11.32 -23.23 10.09
C VAL A 17 9.96 -22.59 9.82
N ARG A 18 8.88 -23.31 10.15
CA ARG A 18 7.59 -22.67 10.45
C ARG A 18 7.68 -22.08 11.85
N GLY A 19 8.24 -20.87 11.95
CA GLY A 19 8.21 -20.09 13.17
C GLY A 19 6.91 -19.29 13.22
N GLU A 20 6.06 -19.54 14.22
CA GLU A 20 5.10 -18.53 14.65
C GLU A 20 5.88 -17.31 15.16
N ILE A 21 5.63 -16.15 14.56
CA ILE A 21 6.33 -14.90 14.88
C ILE A 21 5.77 -14.34 16.18
N ASP A 22 6.62 -14.18 17.19
CA ASP A 22 6.26 -13.56 18.47
C ASP A 22 6.25 -12.02 18.34
N LEU A 23 5.04 -11.44 18.25
CA LEU A 23 4.80 -10.00 18.18
C LEU A 23 4.60 -9.35 19.56
N SER A 24 4.87 -10.05 20.66
CA SER A 24 4.61 -9.57 22.02
C SER A 24 5.25 -8.21 22.35
N GLY A 25 6.40 -7.89 21.77
CA GLY A 25 7.10 -6.62 21.94
C GLY A 25 6.50 -5.41 21.21
N ILE A 26 5.70 -5.64 20.16
CA ILE A 26 5.02 -4.59 19.36
C ILE A 26 3.60 -4.32 19.90
N ARG A 27 3.09 -5.20 20.76
CA ARG A 27 1.67 -5.31 21.14
C ARG A 27 1.25 -4.28 22.20
N ARG A 28 0.69 -3.14 21.79
CA ARG A 28 -0.21 -2.35 22.65
C ARG A 28 -1.68 -2.71 22.33
N ARG A 29 -2.05 -3.97 22.63
CA ARG A 29 -3.39 -4.65 22.70
C ARG A 29 -4.48 -4.28 21.67
N PRO A 30 -5.09 -5.31 21.06
CA PRO A 30 -6.25 -5.99 21.67
C PRO A 30 -5.95 -7.40 22.22
N GLU A 31 -6.77 -7.85 23.18
CA GLU A 31 -6.70 -9.18 23.83
C GLU A 31 -7.17 -10.32 22.90
N VAL A 32 -7.90 -9.97 21.82
CA VAL A 32 -8.40 -10.88 20.78
C VAL A 32 -8.01 -10.33 19.41
N THR A 33 -7.15 -11.04 18.67
CA THR A 33 -6.80 -10.71 17.29
C THR A 33 -8.01 -11.00 16.38
N ARG A 34 -8.44 -10.01 15.59
CA ARG A 34 -9.55 -10.10 14.61
C ARG A 34 -9.07 -10.33 13.18
N SER A 35 -7.85 -10.83 13.01
CA SER A 35 -7.34 -11.24 11.70
C SER A 35 -8.20 -12.38 11.16
N SER A 36 -8.41 -12.40 9.85
CA SER A 36 -9.08 -13.51 9.15
C SER A 36 -8.27 -14.82 9.29
N THR A 37 -8.50 -15.54 10.38
CA THR A 37 -7.85 -16.83 10.66
C THR A 37 -8.68 -18.03 10.22
N ALA A 38 -9.94 -17.84 9.79
CA ALA A 38 -10.93 -18.92 9.73
C ALA A 38 -11.18 -19.56 8.35
N SER A 39 -10.74 -19.00 7.21
CA SER A 39 -11.10 -19.56 5.88
C SER A 39 -10.14 -19.27 4.73
N GLY A 40 -9.07 -18.50 4.95
CA GLY A 40 -8.14 -18.11 3.89
C GLY A 40 -7.08 -19.17 3.57
N PRO A 41 -6.56 -19.20 2.34
CA PRO A 41 -5.52 -20.15 1.93
C PRO A 41 -4.27 -20.04 2.82
N SER A 42 -3.67 -21.20 3.11
CA SER A 42 -2.59 -21.30 4.10
C SER A 42 -1.33 -20.51 3.73
N ASN A 43 -1.14 -20.20 2.45
CA ASN A 43 0.03 -19.48 1.92
C ASN A 43 -0.17 -17.95 1.85
N LYS A 44 -1.35 -17.41 2.19
CA LYS A 44 -1.56 -15.96 2.27
C LYS A 44 -0.81 -15.39 3.48
N TYR A 45 0.13 -14.47 3.24
CA TYR A 45 0.92 -13.84 4.29
C TYR A 45 0.14 -12.77 5.04
N PHE A 46 -0.23 -11.69 4.36
CA PHE A 46 -1.01 -10.62 4.96
C PHE A 46 -2.47 -11.05 5.15
N ARG A 47 -2.99 -10.89 6.37
CA ARG A 47 -4.36 -11.27 6.73
C ARG A 47 -5.09 -10.05 7.25
N GLU A 48 -6.01 -9.58 6.43
CA GLU A 48 -6.90 -8.47 6.72
C GLU A 48 -7.86 -8.84 7.85
N ALA A 49 -8.43 -7.81 8.47
CA ALA A 49 -9.41 -7.94 9.52
C ALA A 49 -10.70 -8.58 9.00
N THR A 50 -11.38 -9.35 9.85
CA THR A 50 -12.66 -10.00 9.49
C THR A 50 -13.79 -9.01 9.22
N PHE A 51 -13.65 -7.76 9.65
CA PHE A 51 -14.68 -6.72 9.53
C PHE A 51 -14.42 -5.72 8.40
N HIS A 52 -13.19 -5.67 7.85
CA HIS A 52 -12.85 -4.73 6.77
C HIS A 52 -11.55 -5.15 6.06
N PRO A 53 -11.48 -5.15 4.72
CA PRO A 53 -10.29 -5.57 3.97
C PRO A 53 -9.10 -4.61 4.16
N HIS A 54 -9.34 -3.33 4.40
CA HIS A 54 -8.25 -2.34 4.53
C HIS A 54 -7.78 -2.12 5.99
N TYR A 55 -8.06 -3.06 6.88
CA TYR A 55 -7.61 -3.05 8.28
C TYR A 55 -6.82 -4.31 8.62
N ASP A 56 -5.82 -4.17 9.48
CA ASP A 56 -5.06 -5.26 10.07
C ASP A 56 -5.67 -5.65 11.42
N GLY A 57 -6.26 -6.84 11.47
CA GLY A 57 -6.95 -7.36 12.66
C GLY A 57 -6.04 -7.64 13.86
N ARG A 58 -4.71 -7.52 13.73
CA ARG A 58 -3.77 -7.55 14.87
C ARG A 58 -3.83 -6.26 15.69
N PHE A 59 -4.23 -5.15 15.05
CA PHE A 59 -4.19 -3.80 15.60
C PHE A 59 -5.57 -3.13 15.71
N ALA A 60 -6.62 -3.73 15.12
CA ALA A 60 -7.98 -3.18 15.13
C ALA A 60 -9.03 -4.26 15.39
N ASP A 61 -10.13 -3.86 16.02
CA ASP A 61 -11.30 -4.70 16.29
C ASP A 61 -12.63 -4.16 15.70
N HIS A 62 -12.61 -2.96 15.15
CA HIS A 62 -13.71 -2.34 14.39
C HIS A 62 -13.15 -1.33 13.37
N ALA A 63 -13.96 -1.01 12.35
CA ALA A 63 -13.65 0.07 11.43
C ALA A 63 -13.91 1.43 12.09
N LEU A 64 -13.05 2.41 11.80
CA LEU A 64 -13.23 3.78 12.29
C LEU A 64 -14.44 4.45 11.62
N GLY A 65 -15.04 5.41 12.33
CA GLY A 65 -16.01 6.31 11.71
C GLY A 65 -15.36 7.16 10.61
N TYR A 66 -16.16 7.57 9.63
CA TYR A 66 -15.72 8.29 8.42
C TYR A 66 -14.69 9.40 8.67
N GLN A 67 -14.95 10.32 9.60
CA GLN A 67 -14.06 11.46 9.88
C GLN A 67 -12.73 11.03 10.52
N ASP A 68 -12.75 9.99 11.36
CA ASP A 68 -11.57 9.47 12.03
C ASP A 68 -10.72 8.64 11.08
N GLN A 69 -11.34 7.83 10.21
CA GLN A 69 -10.65 7.11 9.14
C GLN A 69 -9.92 8.08 8.20
N GLN A 70 -10.61 9.09 7.67
CA GLN A 70 -10.02 10.09 6.78
C GLN A 70 -8.81 10.78 7.43
N ARG A 71 -8.91 11.09 8.72
CA ARG A 71 -7.83 11.72 9.46
C ARG A 71 -6.67 10.76 9.74
N ALA A 72 -6.96 9.49 9.99
CA ALA A 72 -5.97 8.44 10.19
C ALA A 72 -5.20 8.17 8.89
N LEU A 73 -5.89 7.97 7.74
CA LEU A 73 -5.29 7.80 6.41
C LEU A 73 -4.37 8.96 6.04
N ARG A 74 -4.82 10.20 6.27
CA ARG A 74 -3.97 11.38 6.06
C ARG A 74 -2.68 11.34 6.89
N ASN A 75 -2.76 10.97 8.16
CA ASN A 75 -1.58 10.90 9.03
C ASN A 75 -0.66 9.73 8.65
N LEU A 76 -1.25 8.58 8.32
CA LEU A 76 -0.58 7.38 7.84
C LEU A 76 0.27 7.70 6.61
N MET A 77 -0.32 8.34 5.59
CA MET A 77 0.38 8.76 4.38
C MET A 77 1.47 9.79 4.66
N ARG A 78 1.22 10.78 5.52
CA ARG A 78 2.23 11.78 5.90
C ARG A 78 3.43 11.15 6.62
N ALA A 79 3.20 10.17 7.49
CA ALA A 79 4.26 9.44 8.19
C ALA A 79 5.07 8.59 7.22
N TYR A 80 4.39 7.84 6.35
CA TYR A 80 5.02 7.03 5.30
C TYR A 80 5.95 7.87 4.40
N LEU A 81 5.41 8.91 3.76
CA LEU A 81 6.14 9.72 2.79
C LEU A 81 7.36 10.41 3.41
N ARG A 82 7.23 10.90 4.66
CA ARG A 82 8.35 11.52 5.39
C ARG A 82 9.42 10.48 5.76
N THR A 83 9.01 9.30 6.19
CA THR A 83 9.94 8.20 6.49
C THR A 83 10.73 7.82 5.25
N PHE A 84 10.04 7.52 4.15
CA PHE A 84 10.69 7.05 2.93
C PHE A 84 11.63 8.10 2.33
N SER A 85 11.23 9.38 2.39
CA SER A 85 12.13 10.48 2.06
C SER A 85 13.36 10.57 2.95
N GLN A 86 13.28 10.25 4.26
CA GLN A 86 14.42 10.25 5.17
C GLN A 86 15.32 9.03 4.98
N LEU A 87 14.73 7.88 4.64
CA LEU A 87 15.46 6.65 4.31
C LEU A 87 16.18 6.73 2.96
N GLY A 88 15.90 7.76 2.15
CA GLY A 88 16.43 7.89 0.80
C GLY A 88 15.85 6.86 -0.16
N VAL A 89 14.64 6.35 0.12
CA VAL A 89 13.96 5.36 -0.72
C VAL A 89 12.94 6.08 -1.59
N ASP A 90 13.18 6.04 -2.90
CA ASP A 90 12.19 6.55 -3.85
C ASP A 90 10.93 5.67 -3.83
N THR A 91 9.80 6.35 -3.65
CA THR A 91 8.45 5.79 -3.68
C THR A 91 7.51 6.78 -4.36
N TRP A 92 6.52 6.28 -5.09
CA TRP A 92 5.55 7.11 -5.79
C TRP A 92 4.12 6.63 -5.59
N LEU A 93 3.19 7.56 -5.72
CA LEU A 93 1.76 7.29 -5.62
C LEU A 93 1.28 6.54 -6.87
N VAL A 94 0.40 5.55 -6.68
CA VAL A 94 -0.31 4.79 -7.73
C VAL A 94 -1.79 4.67 -7.35
N HIS A 95 -2.61 4.09 -8.25
CA HIS A 95 -4.03 3.78 -7.99
C HIS A 95 -4.82 4.97 -7.41
N GLY A 96 -5.68 4.72 -6.42
CA GLY A 96 -6.52 5.73 -5.77
C GLY A 96 -5.73 6.86 -5.12
N SER A 97 -4.53 6.56 -4.61
CA SER A 97 -3.63 7.57 -4.04
C SER A 97 -3.11 8.57 -5.08
N LEU A 98 -2.79 8.12 -6.30
CA LEU A 98 -2.41 9.00 -7.40
C LEU A 98 -3.62 9.80 -7.92
N LEU A 99 -4.81 9.20 -7.94
CA LEU A 99 -6.04 9.87 -8.35
C LEU A 99 -6.45 10.98 -7.37
N GLY A 100 -6.36 10.72 -6.07
CA GLY A 100 -6.53 11.76 -5.04
C GLY A 100 -5.49 12.87 -5.15
N TRP A 101 -4.26 12.52 -5.57
CA TRP A 101 -3.24 13.52 -5.87
C TRP A 101 -3.64 14.42 -7.04
N TRP A 102 -4.15 13.84 -8.13
CA TRP A 102 -4.61 14.57 -9.32
C TRP A 102 -5.68 15.60 -8.98
N TRP A 103 -6.70 15.19 -8.22
CA TRP A 103 -7.82 16.07 -7.88
C TRP A 103 -7.41 17.19 -6.93
N GLY A 104 -6.77 16.89 -5.80
CA GLY A 104 -6.58 17.90 -4.75
C GLY A 104 -5.32 17.76 -3.92
N LYS A 105 -4.39 16.88 -4.31
CA LYS A 105 -3.24 16.49 -3.46
C LYS A 105 -3.69 15.96 -2.10
N LYS A 106 -4.84 15.27 -2.07
CA LYS A 106 -5.52 14.80 -0.86
C LYS A 106 -6.04 13.38 -1.04
N VAL A 107 -6.16 12.68 0.08
CA VAL A 107 -6.92 11.43 0.15
C VAL A 107 -8.35 11.69 -0.30
N MET A 108 -8.91 10.80 -1.12
CA MET A 108 -10.30 10.95 -1.55
C MET A 108 -11.25 10.57 -0.41
N PRO A 109 -12.41 11.23 -0.29
CA PRO A 109 -13.25 11.05 0.90
C PRO A 109 -13.86 9.65 1.04
N TRP A 110 -14.14 8.97 -0.07
CA TRP A 110 -14.62 7.58 -0.10
C TRP A 110 -13.49 6.54 -0.11
N ASP A 111 -12.23 6.98 -0.17
CA ASP A 111 -11.09 6.08 -0.20
C ASP A 111 -10.89 5.39 1.15
N SER A 112 -10.51 4.11 1.12
CA SER A 112 -10.37 3.30 2.33
C SER A 112 -9.02 2.61 2.46
N ASP A 113 -8.22 2.62 1.40
CA ASP A 113 -6.84 2.16 1.32
C ASP A 113 -5.94 3.16 0.60
N MET A 114 -4.65 2.95 0.77
CA MET A 114 -3.61 3.77 0.16
C MET A 114 -2.60 2.86 -0.51
N ASP A 115 -2.21 3.24 -1.71
CA ASP A 115 -1.28 2.46 -2.53
C ASP A 115 -0.11 3.28 -2.98
N VAL A 116 1.06 2.66 -2.86
CA VAL A 116 2.32 3.24 -3.27
C VAL A 116 3.17 2.16 -3.89
N MET A 117 4.08 2.60 -4.74
CA MET A 117 5.00 1.72 -5.42
C MET A 117 6.44 2.11 -5.14
N VAL A 118 7.31 1.11 -5.15
CA VAL A 118 8.76 1.25 -5.02
C VAL A 118 9.44 0.44 -6.12
N THR A 119 10.74 0.64 -6.31
CA THR A 119 11.52 -0.21 -7.23
C THR A 119 11.81 -1.58 -6.61
N GLU A 120 12.16 -2.56 -7.45
CA GLU A 120 12.64 -3.86 -6.98
C GLU A 120 13.82 -3.72 -6.01
N SER A 121 14.85 -2.94 -6.35
CA SER A 121 16.00 -2.74 -5.47
C SER A 121 15.61 -2.12 -4.12
N SER A 122 14.65 -1.19 -4.11
CA SER A 122 14.10 -0.59 -2.90
C SER A 122 13.45 -1.63 -1.99
N ILE A 123 12.63 -2.56 -2.51
CA ILE A 123 12.00 -3.57 -1.66
C ILE A 123 13.02 -4.55 -1.07
N TYR A 124 14.08 -4.92 -1.82
CA TYR A 124 15.18 -5.72 -1.28
C TYR A 124 15.93 -4.98 -0.15
N TYR A 125 16.17 -3.68 -0.32
CA TYR A 125 16.78 -2.85 0.73
C TYR A 125 15.91 -2.77 1.99
N LEU A 126 14.60 -2.53 1.84
CA LEU A 126 13.67 -2.50 2.98
C LEU A 126 13.60 -3.85 3.69
N ALA A 127 13.55 -4.96 2.94
CA ALA A 127 13.54 -6.31 3.50
C ALA A 127 14.78 -6.61 4.35
N ALA A 128 15.96 -6.20 3.87
CA ALA A 128 17.24 -6.50 4.52
C ALA A 128 17.48 -5.67 5.79
N TYR A 129 17.04 -4.41 5.81
CA TYR A 129 17.44 -3.45 6.85
C TYR A 129 16.30 -2.92 7.72
N TYR A 130 15.06 -2.96 7.26
CA TYR A 130 13.92 -2.30 7.94
C TYR A 130 12.68 -3.17 8.13
N ASN A 131 12.70 -4.45 7.70
CA ASN A 131 11.59 -5.34 7.96
C ASN A 131 11.29 -5.44 9.46
N MET A 132 10.01 -5.40 9.83
CA MET A 132 9.51 -5.40 11.21
C MET A 132 10.02 -4.25 12.08
N THR A 133 10.39 -3.13 11.46
CA THR A 133 10.84 -1.93 12.20
C THR A 133 9.66 -1.01 12.48
N THR A 134 9.60 -0.52 13.73
CA THR A 134 8.59 0.47 14.16
C THR A 134 9.18 1.88 14.10
N PHE A 135 8.41 2.81 13.56
CA PHE A 135 8.76 4.22 13.43
C PHE A 135 7.76 5.07 14.21
N TRP A 136 8.27 5.95 15.07
CA TRP A 136 7.45 6.87 15.83
C TRP A 136 7.30 8.20 15.09
N PHE A 137 6.06 8.67 14.94
CA PHE A 137 5.76 9.96 14.31
C PHE A 137 4.90 10.85 15.19
N LYS A 138 5.36 12.09 15.38
CA LYS A 138 4.54 13.15 15.97
C LYS A 138 3.51 13.62 14.94
N THR A 139 2.33 13.03 14.98
CA THR A 139 1.16 13.59 14.31
C THR A 139 0.74 14.88 15.04
N GLY A 140 -0.04 15.76 14.41
CA GLY A 140 -0.48 17.04 15.01
C GLY A 140 -1.34 16.91 16.27
N TYR A 141 -1.48 15.70 16.82
CA TYR A 141 -2.13 15.38 18.07
C TYR A 141 -1.21 15.56 19.28
N LYS A 142 -1.80 15.58 20.49
CA LYS A 142 -1.06 15.71 21.76
C LYS A 142 -0.07 14.55 22.01
N ARG A 143 -0.17 13.44 21.27
CA ARG A 143 0.71 12.26 21.34
C ARG A 143 1.08 11.78 19.93
N GLY A 144 2.31 11.33 19.74
CA GLY A 144 2.74 10.67 18.50
C GLY A 144 2.26 9.21 18.42
N LYS A 145 2.34 8.64 17.22
CA LYS A 145 1.87 7.28 16.88
C LYS A 145 3.02 6.41 16.39
N ASP A 146 2.88 5.11 16.61
CA ASP A 146 3.82 4.08 16.14
C ASP A 146 3.30 3.45 14.84
N TYR A 147 4.18 3.41 13.84
CA TYR A 147 3.90 2.80 12.54
C TYR A 147 4.86 1.64 12.28
N LEU A 148 4.35 0.50 11.83
CA LEU A 148 5.14 -0.70 11.54
C LEU A 148 5.38 -0.82 10.03
N LEU A 149 6.64 -0.96 9.62
CA LEU A 149 6.98 -1.45 8.30
C LEU A 149 7.14 -2.98 8.35
N GLU A 150 6.31 -3.69 7.60
CA GLU A 150 6.34 -5.15 7.51
C GLU A 150 6.47 -5.58 6.04
N VAL A 151 7.48 -6.39 5.74
CA VAL A 151 7.75 -6.89 4.39
C VAL A 151 7.29 -8.34 4.27
N ASN A 152 6.50 -8.62 3.24
CA ASN A 152 6.03 -9.97 2.94
C ASN A 152 7.22 -10.84 2.54
N PRO A 153 7.49 -12.01 3.18
CA PRO A 153 8.61 -12.88 2.82
C PRO A 153 8.59 -13.36 1.36
N ASN A 154 7.43 -13.30 0.69
CA ASN A 154 7.30 -13.60 -0.73
C ASN A 154 7.69 -12.42 -1.64
N TYR A 155 8.24 -11.31 -1.13
CA TYR A 155 8.61 -10.14 -1.92
C TYR A 155 9.59 -10.44 -3.08
N SER A 156 10.39 -11.49 -2.95
CA SER A 156 11.33 -11.95 -3.99
C SER A 156 10.66 -12.76 -5.10
N ASN A 157 9.47 -13.31 -4.87
CA ASN A 157 8.67 -13.93 -5.92
C ASN A 157 8.28 -12.86 -6.94
N ARG A 158 8.47 -13.11 -8.24
CA ARG A 158 8.10 -12.18 -9.31
C ARG A 158 6.85 -12.62 -10.06
N GLU A 159 6.40 -13.85 -9.81
CA GLU A 159 5.29 -14.47 -10.52
C GLU A 159 3.96 -13.83 -10.13
N GLN A 160 3.13 -13.54 -11.13
CA GLN A 160 1.76 -13.05 -10.94
C GLN A 160 0.76 -14.16 -10.58
N THR A 161 1.21 -15.42 -10.61
CA THR A 161 0.40 -16.60 -10.29
C THR A 161 0.10 -16.74 -8.79
N ASP A 162 0.92 -16.14 -7.92
CA ASP A 162 0.66 -16.08 -6.48
C ASP A 162 -0.29 -14.94 -6.13
N VAL A 163 -1.58 -15.15 -6.44
CA VAL A 163 -2.65 -14.17 -6.22
C VAL A 163 -2.87 -13.84 -4.74
N HIS A 164 -2.29 -14.61 -3.81
CA HIS A 164 -2.41 -14.38 -2.36
C HIS A 164 -1.32 -13.48 -1.80
N ASN A 165 -0.22 -13.25 -2.54
CA ASN A 165 0.93 -12.46 -2.08
C ASN A 165 1.32 -11.37 -3.08
N ARG A 166 0.32 -10.65 -3.61
CA ARG A 166 0.49 -9.51 -4.51
C ARG A 166 1.19 -8.32 -3.85
N ILE A 167 0.93 -8.11 -2.56
CA ILE A 167 1.49 -7.01 -1.78
C ILE A 167 2.86 -7.40 -1.22
N ASP A 168 3.86 -6.56 -1.50
CA ASP A 168 5.25 -6.80 -1.16
C ASP A 168 5.60 -6.30 0.26
N ALA A 169 4.97 -5.22 0.72
CA ALA A 169 5.10 -4.74 2.09
C ALA A 169 3.88 -3.91 2.52
N ARG A 170 3.74 -3.71 3.83
CA ARG A 170 2.75 -2.82 4.41
C ARG A 170 3.38 -1.82 5.36
N TRP A 171 2.86 -0.60 5.34
CA TRP A 171 3.09 0.41 6.37
C TRP A 171 1.83 0.57 7.21
N ILE A 172 1.88 0.18 8.49
CA ILE A 172 0.70 -0.07 9.31
C ILE A 172 0.62 0.91 10.49
N ASP A 173 -0.51 1.61 10.68
CA ASP A 173 -0.81 2.31 11.94
C ASP A 173 -1.17 1.27 13.01
N THR A 174 -0.30 1.12 14.00
CA THR A 174 -0.43 0.09 15.05
C THR A 174 -1.54 0.38 16.07
N GLU A 175 -2.13 1.58 16.05
CA GLU A 175 -3.27 1.93 16.90
C GLU A 175 -4.62 1.76 16.21
N THR A 176 -4.68 1.93 14.88
CA THR A 176 -5.95 1.88 14.13
C THR A 176 -6.07 0.69 13.20
N GLY A 177 -4.96 -0.02 12.92
CA GLY A 177 -4.88 -1.12 11.97
C GLY A 177 -4.98 -0.72 10.50
N LEU A 178 -5.16 0.56 10.16
CA LEU A 178 -5.09 1.01 8.77
C LEU A 178 -3.66 0.86 8.24
N PHE A 179 -3.53 0.54 6.95
CA PHE A 179 -2.22 0.35 6.33
C PHE A 179 -2.15 0.94 4.91
N ILE A 180 -0.92 1.13 4.45
CA ILE A 180 -0.60 1.42 3.05
C ILE A 180 -0.05 0.14 2.45
N ASP A 181 -0.59 -0.27 1.30
CA ASP A 181 -0.06 -1.37 0.52
C ASP A 181 1.10 -0.86 -0.36
N ILE A 182 2.23 -1.56 -0.28
CA ILE A 182 3.46 -1.25 -1.02
C ILE A 182 3.70 -2.38 -2.01
N THR A 183 3.69 -2.06 -3.30
CA THR A 183 4.04 -2.97 -4.38
C THR A 183 5.39 -2.59 -4.99
N ALA A 184 6.15 -3.57 -5.47
CA ALA A 184 7.40 -3.31 -6.18
C ALA A 184 7.24 -3.41 -7.70
N ALA A 185 7.67 -2.38 -8.42
CA ALA A 185 7.82 -2.39 -9.86
C ALA A 185 9.14 -3.08 -10.25
N ARG A 186 9.06 -4.02 -11.21
CA ARG A 186 10.20 -4.86 -11.60
C ARG A 186 10.34 -4.88 -13.11
N TYR A 187 11.56 -4.79 -13.64
CA TYR A 187 11.78 -4.88 -15.08
C TYR A 187 11.52 -6.30 -15.60
N ASN A 188 10.59 -6.45 -16.55
CA ASN A 188 10.30 -7.72 -17.21
C ASN A 188 11.12 -7.84 -18.50
N LEU A 189 12.30 -8.46 -18.39
CA LEU A 189 13.27 -8.59 -19.49
C LEU A 189 12.78 -9.51 -20.62
N THR A 190 11.78 -10.35 -20.36
CA THR A 190 11.21 -11.30 -21.32
C THR A 190 9.88 -10.83 -21.90
N HIS A 191 9.44 -9.61 -21.58
CA HIS A 191 8.15 -9.10 -22.03
C HIS A 191 8.12 -8.94 -23.56
N PRO A 192 7.04 -9.37 -24.26
CA PRO A 192 6.98 -9.34 -25.72
C PRO A 192 7.08 -7.93 -26.33
N GLN A 193 6.73 -6.89 -25.57
CA GLN A 193 6.87 -5.49 -25.98
C GLN A 193 8.29 -4.91 -25.82
N GLY A 194 9.26 -5.74 -25.40
CA GLY A 194 10.68 -5.41 -25.38
C GLY A 194 11.17 -4.67 -24.12
N GLU A 195 12.34 -4.06 -24.26
CA GLU A 195 13.05 -3.34 -23.19
C GLU A 195 12.22 -2.21 -22.56
N GLY A 196 12.50 -1.92 -21.28
CA GLY A 196 11.83 -0.86 -20.53
C GLY A 196 10.47 -1.25 -19.96
N MET A 197 9.97 -2.47 -20.25
CA MET A 197 8.74 -2.96 -19.65
C MET A 197 8.94 -3.31 -18.18
N MET A 198 8.05 -2.82 -17.35
CA MET A 198 7.97 -3.10 -15.93
C MET A 198 6.65 -3.78 -15.60
N THR A 199 6.67 -4.66 -14.62
CA THR A 199 5.49 -5.33 -14.09
C THR A 199 5.51 -5.33 -12.57
N CYS A 200 4.32 -5.46 -11.98
CA CYS A 200 4.14 -5.81 -10.58
C CYS A 200 3.25 -7.06 -10.45
N LYS A 201 3.15 -7.58 -9.23
CA LYS A 201 2.51 -8.87 -8.93
C LYS A 201 0.99 -8.86 -9.06
N ASP A 202 0.39 -7.67 -9.03
CA ASP A 202 -1.04 -7.47 -9.19
C ASP A 202 -1.51 -7.54 -10.66
N GLY A 203 -0.57 -7.64 -11.61
CA GLY A 203 -0.86 -7.76 -13.03
C GLY A 203 -0.63 -6.48 -13.84
N HIS A 204 -0.33 -5.33 -13.21
CA HIS A 204 -0.08 -4.11 -13.98
C HIS A 204 1.24 -4.20 -14.76
N GLU A 205 1.18 -3.75 -16.01
CA GLU A 205 2.32 -3.67 -16.93
C GLU A 205 2.41 -2.25 -17.49
N PHE A 206 3.60 -1.65 -17.42
CA PHE A 206 3.82 -0.29 -17.90
C PHE A 206 5.28 -0.10 -18.33
N ARG A 207 5.53 0.89 -19.16
CA ARG A 207 6.91 1.26 -19.52
C ARG A 207 7.53 2.12 -18.43
N ASP A 208 8.80 1.92 -18.17
CA ASP A 208 9.60 2.75 -17.28
C ASP A 208 9.55 4.24 -17.63
N THR A 209 9.45 4.58 -18.93
CA THR A 209 9.24 5.96 -19.43
C THR A 209 7.93 6.63 -18.98
N TYR A 210 6.98 5.87 -18.42
CA TYR A 210 5.77 6.42 -17.82
C TYR A 210 6.03 6.83 -16.36
N VAL A 211 6.96 6.13 -15.70
CA VAL A 211 7.30 6.34 -14.29
C VAL A 211 8.46 7.34 -14.16
N PHE A 212 9.56 7.10 -14.86
CA PHE A 212 10.80 7.84 -14.70
C PHE A 212 11.01 8.92 -15.77
N PRO A 213 11.66 10.05 -15.41
CA PRO A 213 12.05 10.42 -14.04
C PRO A 213 10.82 10.80 -13.20
N LEU A 214 10.82 10.37 -11.94
CA LEU A 214 9.75 10.70 -10.99
C LEU A 214 9.63 12.22 -10.80
N ARG A 215 8.40 12.73 -10.67
CA ARG A 215 8.15 14.15 -10.42
C ARG A 215 7.94 14.40 -8.93
N LYS A 216 8.70 15.33 -8.36
CA LYS A 216 8.55 15.76 -6.96
C LYS A 216 7.34 16.67 -6.80
N THR A 217 6.57 16.46 -5.75
CA THR A 217 5.34 17.19 -5.45
C THR A 217 5.03 17.09 -3.96
N THR A 218 3.78 17.34 -3.59
CA THR A 218 3.27 17.11 -2.23
C THR A 218 1.97 16.34 -2.28
N PHE A 219 1.72 15.53 -1.26
CA PHE A 219 0.45 14.87 -1.01
C PHE A 219 0.15 14.92 0.48
N GLU A 220 -1.04 15.37 0.86
CA GLU A 220 -1.40 15.64 2.26
C GLU A 220 -0.39 16.53 3.02
N GLY A 221 0.27 17.44 2.30
CA GLY A 221 1.29 18.34 2.85
C GLY A 221 2.62 17.67 3.23
N ALA A 222 2.86 16.43 2.82
CA ALA A 222 4.17 15.78 2.86
C ALA A 222 4.83 15.77 1.48
N PRO A 223 6.18 15.80 1.38
CA PRO A 223 6.89 15.59 0.12
C PRO A 223 6.50 14.24 -0.48
N ALA A 224 6.14 14.22 -1.76
CA ALA A 224 5.73 13.02 -2.47
C ALA A 224 6.37 12.96 -3.85
N MET A 225 6.37 11.78 -4.46
CA MET A 225 6.69 11.61 -5.87
C MET A 225 5.53 10.97 -6.62
N ILE A 226 5.47 11.24 -7.92
CA ILE A 226 4.48 10.68 -8.83
C ILE A 226 5.16 10.26 -10.14
N PRO A 227 4.53 9.39 -10.94
CA PRO A 227 5.00 9.04 -12.28
C PRO A 227 5.19 10.26 -13.20
N TYR A 228 6.12 10.17 -14.15
CA TYR A 228 6.33 11.21 -15.18
C TYR A 228 5.08 11.46 -16.03
N ARG A 229 4.48 10.38 -16.55
CA ARG A 229 3.25 10.36 -17.37
C ARG A 229 2.02 9.95 -16.54
N TYR A 230 1.83 10.62 -15.41
CA TYR A 230 0.78 10.30 -14.44
C TYR A 230 -0.64 10.35 -15.03
N LYS A 231 -0.92 11.20 -16.03
CA LYS A 231 -2.25 11.24 -16.67
C LYS A 231 -2.52 9.97 -17.44
N GLU A 232 -1.59 9.55 -18.28
CA GLU A 232 -1.67 8.34 -19.07
C GLU A 232 -1.75 7.11 -18.17
N PHE A 233 -0.99 7.11 -17.06
CA PHE A 233 -1.08 6.08 -16.03
C PHE A 233 -2.49 5.98 -15.45
N LEU A 234 -3.07 7.10 -14.99
CA LEU A 234 -4.43 7.14 -14.44
C LEU A 234 -5.51 6.79 -15.47
N VAL A 235 -5.41 7.29 -16.70
CA VAL A 235 -6.38 7.00 -17.77
C VAL A 235 -6.33 5.52 -18.16
N SER A 236 -5.15 4.90 -18.14
CA SER A 236 -5.05 3.46 -18.41
C SER A 236 -5.75 2.59 -17.36
N GLU A 237 -5.91 3.09 -16.14
CA GLU A 237 -6.51 2.37 -15.02
C GLU A 237 -8.00 2.69 -14.84
N TYR A 238 -8.36 3.98 -14.88
CA TYR A 238 -9.70 4.46 -14.52
C TYR A 238 -10.48 5.11 -15.68
N GLY A 239 -9.86 5.23 -16.87
CA GLY A 239 -10.43 5.94 -18.01
C GLY A 239 -10.37 7.47 -17.88
N GLU A 240 -10.75 8.16 -18.95
CA GLU A 240 -10.70 9.63 -19.00
C GLU A 240 -11.69 10.30 -18.04
N ASP A 241 -12.85 9.69 -17.80
CA ASP A 241 -13.90 10.24 -16.95
C ASP A 241 -13.45 10.41 -15.50
N ALA A 242 -12.58 9.54 -14.99
CA ALA A 242 -12.04 9.64 -13.63
C ALA A 242 -11.24 10.93 -13.39
N LEU A 243 -10.73 11.56 -14.45
CA LEU A 243 -9.97 12.81 -14.37
C LEU A 243 -10.84 14.06 -14.56
N ASN A 244 -12.08 13.91 -15.03
CA ASN A 244 -12.94 15.01 -15.47
C ASN A 244 -14.28 15.07 -14.73
N ASN A 245 -14.80 13.95 -14.24
CA ASN A 245 -16.08 13.90 -13.56
C ASN A 245 -15.96 14.54 -12.16
N THR A 246 -16.59 15.69 -11.97
CA THR A 246 -16.61 16.45 -10.72
C THR A 246 -17.75 16.05 -9.79
N ASP A 247 -18.49 14.98 -10.08
CA ASP A 247 -19.58 14.43 -9.27
C ASP A 247 -19.43 12.91 -9.11
N TYR A 248 -19.13 12.47 -7.89
CA TYR A 248 -18.82 11.07 -7.62
C TYR A 248 -19.10 10.71 -6.16
N HIS A 249 -19.73 9.56 -5.92
CA HIS A 249 -20.00 9.00 -4.58
C HIS A 249 -20.64 10.00 -3.60
N GLY A 250 -21.65 10.75 -4.05
CA GLY A 250 -22.35 11.74 -3.22
C GLY A 250 -21.51 12.96 -2.83
N HIS A 251 -20.40 13.20 -3.54
CA HIS A 251 -19.54 14.36 -3.38
C HIS A 251 -19.43 15.12 -4.69
N PHE A 252 -19.20 16.43 -4.60
CA PHE A 252 -18.78 17.23 -5.75
C PHE A 252 -17.38 17.81 -5.53
N PHE A 253 -16.64 18.01 -6.61
CA PHE A 253 -15.32 18.61 -6.54
C PHE A 253 -15.42 20.14 -6.54
N ASP A 254 -15.01 20.77 -5.43
CA ASP A 254 -14.93 22.22 -5.30
C ASP A 254 -13.56 22.68 -5.80
N GLU A 255 -13.50 23.17 -7.05
CA GLU A 255 -12.28 23.66 -7.70
C GLU A 255 -11.64 24.84 -6.94
N GLY A 256 -12.44 25.71 -6.32
CA GLY A 256 -11.94 26.84 -5.55
C GLY A 256 -11.20 26.40 -4.28
N LYS A 257 -11.62 25.27 -3.68
CA LYS A 257 -10.98 24.68 -2.50
C LYS A 257 -10.01 23.55 -2.83
N MET A 258 -9.94 23.13 -4.10
CA MET A 258 -9.21 21.96 -4.59
C MET A 258 -9.47 20.72 -3.72
N ARG A 259 -10.75 20.42 -3.46
CA ARG A 259 -11.16 19.25 -2.66
C ARG A 259 -12.57 18.78 -2.99
N TRP A 260 -12.79 17.49 -2.80
CA TRP A 260 -14.11 16.89 -2.75
C TRP A 260 -14.86 17.33 -1.48
N VAL A 261 -16.13 17.67 -1.63
CA VAL A 261 -17.03 18.04 -0.53
C VAL A 261 -18.31 17.22 -0.61
N PRO A 262 -18.87 16.76 0.54
CA PRO A 262 -20.15 16.06 0.53
C PRO A 262 -21.24 16.94 -0.06
N ARG A 263 -22.18 16.33 -0.78
CA ARG A 263 -23.46 16.97 -1.07
C ARG A 263 -24.24 17.10 0.24
N GLU A 264 -24.88 18.24 0.45
CA GLU A 264 -25.89 18.35 1.51
C GLU A 264 -26.99 17.32 1.19
N PRO A 265 -27.57 16.62 2.19
CA PRO A 265 -28.71 15.77 1.95
C PRO A 265 -29.80 16.62 1.31
N ASP A 266 -30.24 16.25 0.11
CA ASP A 266 -31.48 16.78 -0.42
C ASP A 266 -32.53 16.50 0.65
N GLY A 267 -33.23 17.53 1.15
CA GLY A 267 -34.18 17.40 2.25
C GLY A 267 -35.42 16.54 1.94
N ASN A 268 -35.31 15.61 0.98
CA ASN A 268 -36.42 14.83 0.44
C ASN A 268 -36.07 13.42 -0.08
N SER A 269 -34.94 12.80 0.29
CA SER A 269 -34.66 11.40 -0.07
C SER A 269 -34.36 10.55 1.17
N GLN A 270 -35.38 9.79 1.59
CA GLN A 270 -35.19 8.55 2.34
C GLN A 270 -34.74 7.48 1.37
N ASP A 271 -33.46 7.43 1.01
CA ASP A 271 -32.92 6.26 0.32
C ASP A 271 -31.99 5.50 1.28
N VAL A 272 -32.47 4.30 1.60
CA VAL A 272 -31.82 3.28 2.39
C VAL A 272 -30.56 2.85 1.62
N LEU A 273 -29.38 3.02 2.23
CA LEU A 273 -28.16 2.39 1.75
C LEU A 273 -28.32 0.87 1.93
N GLU A 274 -28.67 0.16 0.86
CA GLU A 274 -28.50 -1.28 0.81
C GLU A 274 -27.00 -1.62 0.73
N PRO A 275 -26.53 -2.65 1.44
CA PRO A 275 -25.16 -3.12 1.31
C PRO A 275 -25.01 -3.88 0.00
N GLU A 276 -24.21 -3.37 -0.94
CA GLU A 276 -23.74 -4.18 -2.06
C GLU A 276 -22.83 -5.29 -1.51
N MET A 277 -23.33 -6.52 -1.59
CA MET A 277 -22.55 -7.72 -1.36
C MET A 277 -21.62 -7.94 -2.55
N GLY A 278 -20.32 -7.83 -2.30
CA GLY A 278 -19.28 -8.56 -3.04
C GLY A 278 -19.08 -9.95 -2.45
#